data_AF-A0A1B9L2J9-F1
#
_entry.id   AF-A0A1B9L2J9-F1
#
_cell.length_a   1.000
_cell.length_b   1.000
_cell.length_c   1.000
_cell.angle_alpha   90.00
_cell.angle_beta   90.00
_cell.angle_gamma   90.00
#
_symmetry.space_group_name_H-M   'P 1'
#
loop_
_entity.id
_entity.type
_entity.pdbx_description
1 polymer ?
#
loop_
_entity_poly.entity_id
_entity_poly.type
_entity_poly.pdbx_seq_one_letter_code
_entity_poly.pdbx_strand_id
1 'polypeptide(L)' 'MKLVVLQDEPDEQEGNDEKDVTISVDDPYEDFLIIHLLEYYLITSDAGNLINYLKKIKIPYSKKYCEQLKKIYALL' A
#
# COMPACT_ATOMS: atom_id res chain seq x y z
N MET A 1 5.49 1.52 31.53
CA MET A 1 4.62 2.70 31.36
C MET A 1 3.18 2.22 31.36
N LYS A 2 2.30 2.84 32.14
CA LYS A 2 0.89 2.49 32.27
C LYS A 2 0.10 3.48 31.40
N LEU A 3 -0.59 2.99 30.38
CA LEU A 3 -1.46 3.83 29.55
C LEU A 3 -2.71 4.20 30.38
N VAL A 4 -3.01 5.49 30.45
CA VAL A 4 -4.18 6.03 31.14
C VAL A 4 -5.31 6.15 30.11
N VAL A 5 -6.44 5.51 30.39
CA VAL A 5 -7.66 5.60 29.58
C VAL A 5 -8.29 6.97 29.84
N LEU A 6 -8.47 7.78 28.78
CA LEU A 6 -9.22 9.03 28.84
C LEU A 6 -10.71 8.70 28.70
N GLN A 7 -11.53 9.30 29.57
CA GLN A 7 -12.98 9.06 29.67
C GLN A 7 -13.71 9.49 28.40
N ASP A 8 -14.69 8.67 28.01
CA ASP A 8 -15.54 8.81 26.84
C ASP A 8 -16.34 10.12 26.83
N GLU A 9 -16.11 10.97 25.83
CA GLU A 9 -17.14 11.92 25.37
C GLU A 9 -17.96 11.24 24.26
N PRO A 10 -19.30 11.37 24.27
CA PRO A 10 -20.13 10.74 23.26
C PRO A 10 -19.97 11.47 21.93
N ASP A 11 -19.25 10.85 20.99
CA ASP A 11 -19.20 11.27 19.60
C ASP A 11 -20.54 10.89 18.96
N GLU A 12 -21.42 11.88 18.72
CA GLU A 12 -22.67 11.70 17.99
C GLU A 12 -22.36 11.50 16.49
N GLN A 13 -21.89 10.32 16.11
CA GLN A 13 -21.85 9.90 14.72
C GLN A 13 -23.03 8.97 14.42
N GLU A 14 -24.06 9.53 13.79
CA GLU A 14 -25.13 8.78 13.14
C GLU A 14 -24.54 7.85 12.07
N GLY A 15 -24.67 6.53 12.25
CA GLY A 15 -24.43 5.62 11.13
C GLY A 15 -24.00 4.20 11.48
N ASN A 16 -25.01 3.34 11.69
CA ASN A 16 -24.97 1.89 11.55
C ASN A 16 -24.31 1.09 12.70
N ASP A 17 -25.07 0.14 13.26
CA ASP A 17 -24.66 -0.86 14.26
C ASP A 17 -23.68 -1.90 13.68
N GLU A 18 -22.67 -1.46 12.93
CA GLU A 18 -21.58 -2.30 12.49
C GLU A 18 -20.65 -2.46 13.68
N LYS A 19 -20.75 -3.63 14.34
CA LYS A 19 -19.88 -4.00 15.46
C LYS A 19 -18.44 -3.57 15.18
N ASP A 20 -17.83 -2.82 16.09
CA ASP A 20 -16.42 -2.45 16.01
C ASP A 20 -15.58 -3.71 15.76
N VAL A 21 -15.09 -3.86 14.53
CA VAL A 21 -14.16 -4.93 14.19
C VAL A 21 -12.77 -4.38 14.47
N THR A 22 -12.08 -4.99 15.43
CA THR A 22 -10.66 -4.70 15.62
C THR A 22 -9.91 -5.21 14.40
N ILE A 23 -9.55 -4.31 13.49
CA ILE A 23 -8.67 -4.65 12.36
C ILE A 23 -7.28 -4.80 12.98
N SER A 24 -6.77 -6.04 13.05
CA SER A 24 -5.36 -6.29 13.34
C SER A 24 -4.56 -5.58 12.25
N VAL A 25 -3.88 -4.49 12.60
CA VAL A 25 -2.89 -3.88 11.72
C VAL A 25 -1.74 -4.85 11.70
N ASP A 26 -1.72 -5.74 10.71
CA ASP A 26 -0.52 -6.52 10.41
C ASP A 26 0.65 -5.53 10.34
N ASP A 27 1.80 -5.90 10.92
CA ASP A 27 3.01 -5.08 10.89
C ASP A 27 3.20 -4.49 9.48
N PRO A 28 3.64 -3.22 9.36
CA PRO A 28 3.83 -2.61 8.05
C PRO A 28 4.66 -3.57 7.21
N TYR A 29 4.10 -4.02 6.07
CA TYR A 29 4.74 -4.98 5.17
C TYR A 29 6.23 -4.66 5.12
N GLU A 30 7.09 -5.50 5.71
CA GLU A 30 8.52 -5.20 5.85
C GLU A 30 9.14 -4.89 4.48
N ASP A 31 8.60 -5.54 3.45
CA ASP A 31 9.00 -5.41 2.06
C ASP A 31 8.35 -4.22 1.32
N PHE A 32 7.39 -3.51 1.91
CA PHE A 32 6.64 -2.43 1.23
C PHE A 32 7.57 -1.36 0.64
N LEU A 33 8.49 -0.85 1.47
CA LEU A 33 9.46 0.16 1.04
C LEU A 33 10.42 -0.40 -0.02
N ILE A 34 10.85 -1.65 0.15
CA ILE A 34 11.81 -2.29 -0.76
C ILE A 34 11.17 -2.51 -2.14
N ILE A 35 9.91 -2.95 -2.18
CA ILE A 35 9.14 -3.12 -3.42
C ILE A 35 9.07 -1.80 -4.18
N HIS A 36 8.68 -0.71 -3.51
CA HIS A 36 8.57 0.60 -4.16
C HIS A 36 9.92 1.17 -4.61
N LEU A 37 11.00 0.92 -3.85
CA LEU A 37 12.35 1.32 -4.25
C LEU A 37 12.78 0.58 -5.53
N LEU A 38 12.48 -0.71 -5.62
CA LEU A 38 12.77 -1.53 -6.81
C LEU A 38 11.92 -1.10 -8.00
N GLU A 39 10.63 -0.85 -7.81
CA GLU A 39 9.74 -0.33 -8.86
C GLU A 39 10.23 1.01 -9.40
N TYR A 40 10.61 1.92 -8.50
CA TYR A 40 11.18 3.21 -8.87
C TYR A 40 12.48 3.06 -9.66
N TYR A 41 13.43 2.27 -9.15
CA TYR A 41 14.68 2.01 -9.85
C TYR A 41 14.45 1.41 -11.24
N LEU A 42 13.56 0.43 -11.36
CA LEU A 42 13.25 -0.21 -12.63
C LEU A 42 12.60 0.77 -13.60
N ILE A 43 11.67 1.62 -13.16
CA ILE A 43 11.06 2.58 -14.08
C ILE A 43 12.03 3.67 -14.54
N THR A 44 12.98 4.09 -13.69
CA THR A 44 13.95 5.15 -14.03
C THR A 44 15.12 4.65 -14.88
N SER A 45 15.57 3.41 -14.65
CA SER A 45 16.84 2.92 -15.18
C SER A 45 16.72 1.72 -16.10
N ASP A 46 15.66 0.91 -15.99
CA ASP A 46 15.47 -0.30 -16.77
C ASP A 46 13.98 -0.63 -16.98
N ALA A 47 13.27 0.31 -17.64
CA ALA A 47 11.83 0.23 -17.81
C ALA A 47 11.39 -1.00 -18.64
N GLY A 48 12.32 -1.62 -19.37
CA GLY A 48 12.12 -2.89 -20.08
C GLY A 48 11.96 -4.08 -19.14
N ASN A 49 12.67 -4.09 -18.01
CA ASN A 49 12.61 -5.18 -17.03
C ASN A 49 11.53 -5.01 -15.95
N LEU A 50 10.89 -3.85 -15.85
CA LEU A 50 9.79 -3.62 -14.89
C LEU A 50 8.69 -4.69 -14.99
N ILE A 51 8.25 -5.03 -16.21
CA ILE A 51 7.22 -6.07 -16.40
C ILE A 51 7.69 -7.47 -15.96
N ASN A 52 8.98 -7.77 -16.12
CA ASN A 52 9.55 -9.04 -15.71
C ASN A 52 9.62 -9.15 -14.18
N TYR A 53 10.00 -8.06 -13.52
CA TYR A 53 9.97 -7.95 -12.06
C TYR A 53 8.55 -8.16 -11.51
N LEU A 54 7.56 -7.42 -12.02
CA LEU A 54 6.17 -7.50 -11.56
C LEU A 54 5.59 -8.91 -11.71
N LYS A 55 5.98 -9.63 -12.77
CA LYS A 55 5.60 -11.04 -12.95
C LYS A 55 6.29 -11.96 -11.93
N LYS A 56 7.56 -11.72 -11.58
CA LYS A 56 8.30 -12.52 -10.59
C LYS A 56 7.70 -12.40 -9.19
N ILE A 57 7.31 -11.20 -8.78
CA ILE A 57 6.64 -10.97 -7.49
C ILE A 57 5.14 -11.27 -7.52
N LYS A 58 4.64 -11.84 -8.64
CA LYS A 58 3.26 -12.29 -8.84
C LYS A 58 2.21 -11.18 -8.63
N ILE A 59 2.50 -9.95 -9.02
CA ILE A 59 1.52 -8.85 -9.01
C ILE A 59 0.33 -9.21 -9.93
N PRO A 60 -0.91 -9.21 -9.42
CA PRO A 60 -2.11 -9.39 -10.23
C PRO A 60 -2.19 -8.31 -11.32
N TYR A 61 -2.59 -8.69 -12.54
CA TYR A 61 -2.69 -7.76 -13.67
C TYR A 61 -1.40 -6.97 -13.94
N SER A 62 -0.22 -7.58 -13.72
CA SER A 62 1.11 -6.97 -13.85
C SER A 62 1.32 -6.12 -15.10
N LYS A 63 0.72 -6.48 -16.25
CA LYS A 63 0.77 -5.66 -17.47
C LYS A 63 0.05 -4.32 -17.29
N LYS A 64 -1.17 -4.31 -16.75
CA LYS A 64 -1.95 -3.09 -16.50
C LYS A 64 -1.24 -2.22 -15.47
N TYR A 65 -0.74 -2.82 -14.41
CA TYR A 65 0.01 -2.13 -13.37
C TYR A 65 1.30 -1.47 -13.90
N CYS A 66 2.07 -2.20 -14.72
CA CYS A 66 3.26 -1.66 -15.40
C CYS A 66 2.95 -0.41 -16.25
N GLU A 67 1.87 -0.45 -17.03
CA GLU A 67 1.44 0.71 -17.83
C GLU A 67 1.02 1.90 -16.96
N GLN A 68 0.38 1.65 -15.81
CA GLN A 68 0.01 2.69 -14.87
C GLN A 68 1.24 3.35 -14.24
N LEU A 69 2.21 2.55 -13.77
CA LEU A 69 3.47 3.08 -13.23
C LEU A 69 4.18 3.96 -14.25
N LYS A 70 4.31 3.50 -15.51
CA LYS A 70 4.91 4.27 -16.61
C LYS A 70 4.22 5.61 -16.83
N LYS A 71 2.89 5.62 -16.83
CA LYS A 71 2.10 6.86 -16.98
C LYS A 71 2.31 7.81 -15.81
N ILE A 72 2.31 7.32 -14.57
CA ILE A 72 2.52 8.14 -13.38
C ILE A 72 3.92 8.76 -13.41
N TYR A 73 4.95 7.97 -13.70
CA TYR A 73 6.32 8.49 -13.79
C TYR A 73 6.51 9.50 -14.91
N ALA A 74 5.82 9.35 -16.05
CA ALA A 74 5.87 10.33 -17.14
C ALA A 74 5.18 11.67 -16.81
N LEU A 75 4.41 11.74 -15.71
CA LEU A 75 3.74 12.96 -15.22
C LEU A 75 4.50 13.65 -14.08
N LEU A 76 5.57 13.02 -13.55
CA LEU A 76 6.48 13.58 -12.56
C LEU A 76 7.57 14.42 -13.24
#